data_AF-A0A2S4WA44-F1
#
_entry.id   AF-A0A2S4WA44-F1
#
_cell.length_a   1.000
_cell.length_b   1.000
_cell.length_c   1.000
_cell.angle_alpha   90.00
_cell.angle_beta   90.00
_cell.angle_gamma   90.00
#
_symmetry.space_group_name_H-M   'P 1'
#
loop_
_entity.id
_entity.type
_entity.pdbx_description
1 polymer ?
#
loop_
_entity_poly.entity_id
_entity_poly.type
_entity_poly.pdbx_seq_one_letter_code
_entity_poly.pdbx_strand_id
1 'polypeptide(L)'
;MSQHICVVHVCLRAPDSDGGGSRLQDFTGYPPRSALAEHILMEDRKDINAYYKSLIASILQVVANFFNQQDPGMKKKDRLKAWNDYTEVASLGTLARSDRTQKKFTGDVLEEMEKPRLRNYNRLNEAVIAMSNSTQFINTGSSTRVLLAFDEARALVRIPGPYNEISLFDTFRHTIRNIAPDKGFFAVLVDTIFPVADLSIASQWDPCPRYDLVRREEHFAPIYEIASFDAMVPTEPPRSWEQLVSLERLLNYGFPIFGAYFRDALAEQQDPYQVYEAILRLAHSKLRGAARHSLTKAQAFAFLGPTIQPRIKGAFHLNAELIGAHAALCDHISPGCDMVFSNYPSQFTFAAAVVYSMSKEKWIQCIKALTKHGQHGLDDWAGAGYLASRIILLHAMQVSMNRSMEEGAQYGRPVRLVNFLEVLTGKEAKHLDLGSIDPDQKEDLLKHGMIFWNHFSRITYSPRPDELLQFMYRGTAAQCDPIKCGLDQIFTIYLKRDSDDLDEKNISYCGIQAKNREFDLELVDDDYVKTNTYSPVKLQNNNPYLILHMNLNNTKDGRDDRPTPTPKNDDSSPDKRQATLVFDGLHSYDWLNQPLIDALEELINVEPGFEQLQSDEIGKHYTKLINPCQG
;
A
#
# COMPACT_ATOMS: atom_id res chain seq x y z
N MET A 1 4.19 7.83 -17.38
CA MET A 1 3.27 8.48 -18.35
C MET A 1 3.92 9.63 -19.13
N SER A 2 4.57 10.58 -18.48
CA SER A 2 5.14 11.79 -19.10
C SER A 2 6.25 11.56 -20.15
N GLN A 3 6.79 10.34 -20.26
CA GLN A 3 7.70 9.92 -21.34
C GLN A 3 6.98 9.41 -22.60
N HIS A 4 5.66 9.18 -22.52
CA HIS A 4 4.87 8.52 -23.56
C HIS A 4 3.75 9.41 -24.12
N ILE A 5 3.24 10.36 -23.34
CA ILE A 5 2.18 11.31 -23.70
C ILE A 5 2.51 12.71 -23.19
N CYS A 6 1.92 13.74 -23.80
CA CYS A 6 1.99 15.10 -23.30
C CYS A 6 1.03 15.25 -22.12
N VAL A 7 1.54 15.61 -20.93
CA VAL A 7 0.72 15.80 -19.73
C VAL A 7 0.68 17.27 -19.37
N VAL A 8 -0.52 17.83 -19.26
CA VAL A 8 -0.79 19.13 -18.63
C VAL A 8 -1.33 18.83 -17.24
N HIS A 9 -0.50 18.94 -16.20
CA HIS A 9 -0.91 18.68 -14.82
C HIS A 9 -1.17 20.00 -14.09
N VAL A 10 -2.34 20.11 -13.46
CA VAL A 10 -2.74 21.29 -12.71
C VAL A 10 -3.33 20.87 -11.35
N CYS A 11 -2.68 21.25 -10.25
CA CYS A 11 -3.15 20.98 -8.90
C CYS A 11 -4.00 22.16 -8.38
N LEU A 12 -5.26 21.90 -8.06
CA LEU A 12 -6.26 22.91 -7.67
C LEU A 12 -6.37 23.14 -6.15
N ARG A 13 -5.47 22.57 -5.35
CA ARG A 13 -5.44 22.69 -3.88
C ARG A 13 -5.56 24.12 -3.39
N ALA A 14 -6.30 24.39 -2.31
CA ALA A 14 -6.43 25.72 -1.71
C ALA A 14 -5.07 26.42 -1.41
N PRO A 15 -4.99 27.76 -1.44
CA PRO A 15 -3.78 28.48 -1.08
C PRO A 15 -3.44 28.31 0.41
N ASP A 16 -2.14 28.30 0.72
CA ASP A 16 -1.61 28.01 2.07
C ASP A 16 -2.03 29.02 3.17
N SER A 17 -2.67 30.14 2.80
CA SER A 17 -3.06 31.23 3.71
C SER A 17 -4.37 31.00 4.49
N ASP A 18 -5.20 30.03 4.11
CA ASP A 18 -6.52 29.82 4.74
C ASP A 18 -6.47 28.77 5.89
N GLY A 19 -5.90 29.18 7.03
CA GLY A 19 -6.31 28.69 8.37
C GLY A 19 -5.43 27.65 9.10
N GLY A 20 -4.59 28.11 10.03
CA GLY A 20 -4.15 27.36 11.23
C GLY A 20 -2.68 26.92 11.27
N GLY A 21 -1.80 27.79 11.77
CA GLY A 21 -0.34 27.60 11.88
C GLY A 21 0.12 26.38 12.70
N SER A 22 0.05 25.21 12.10
CA SER A 22 0.62 23.95 12.61
C SER A 22 1.67 23.44 11.63
N ARG A 23 2.81 22.96 12.14
CA ARG A 23 3.91 22.31 11.39
C ARG A 23 3.48 21.11 10.51
N LEU A 24 2.22 20.68 10.59
CA LEU A 24 1.61 19.71 9.69
C LEU A 24 1.20 20.28 8.32
N GLN A 25 1.05 21.60 8.15
CA GLN A 25 0.66 22.22 6.87
C GLN A 25 1.74 22.10 5.78
N ASP A 26 3.02 22.07 6.14
CA ASP A 26 4.12 21.90 5.16
C ASP A 26 4.06 20.54 4.42
N PHE A 27 3.37 19.56 5.02
CA PHE A 27 3.20 18.18 4.53
C PHE A 27 1.93 17.97 3.69
N THR A 28 0.89 18.77 3.90
CA THR A 28 -0.37 18.65 3.13
C THR A 28 -0.30 19.30 1.75
N GLY A 29 0.74 20.11 1.48
CA GLY A 29 0.93 20.88 0.25
C GLY A 29 1.73 20.18 -0.87
N TYR A 30 1.75 18.83 -0.92
CA TYR A 30 2.39 18.08 -2.01
C TYR A 30 1.36 17.32 -2.88
N PRO A 31 1.40 17.39 -4.23
CA PRO A 31 2.20 18.32 -5.03
C PRO A 31 1.82 19.79 -4.77
N PRO A 32 2.69 20.77 -5.09
CA PRO A 32 2.39 22.18 -4.89
C PRO A 32 1.20 22.65 -5.74
N ARG A 33 0.48 23.67 -5.26
CA ARG A 33 -0.60 24.31 -6.02
C ARG A 33 -0.04 24.91 -7.31
N SER A 34 -0.72 24.66 -8.42
CA SER A 34 -0.36 25.22 -9.72
C SER A 34 -0.73 26.71 -9.81
N ALA A 35 0.12 27.56 -10.41
CA ALA A 35 -0.22 28.96 -10.66
C ALA A 35 -1.52 29.13 -11.48
N LEU A 36 -1.79 28.21 -12.41
CA LEU A 36 -3.02 28.24 -13.22
C LEU A 36 -4.30 27.98 -12.41
N ALA A 37 -4.19 27.43 -11.19
CA ALA A 37 -5.34 27.09 -10.37
C ALA A 37 -6.18 28.30 -9.95
N GLU A 38 -5.58 29.48 -9.79
CA GLU A 38 -6.31 30.73 -9.47
C GLU A 38 -7.24 31.16 -10.61
N HIS A 39 -6.82 30.91 -11.86
CA HIS A 39 -7.59 31.24 -13.05
C HIS A 39 -8.69 30.22 -13.33
N ILE A 40 -8.44 28.95 -13.03
CA ILE A 40 -9.46 27.90 -13.15
C ILE A 40 -10.57 28.09 -12.11
N LEU A 41 -10.22 28.42 -10.87
CA LEU A 41 -11.17 28.59 -9.77
C LEU A 41 -11.79 30.00 -9.69
N MET A 42 -11.73 30.78 -10.77
CA MET A 42 -12.24 32.15 -10.78
C MET A 42 -13.77 32.19 -10.83
N GLU A 43 -14.40 32.76 -9.79
CA GLU A 43 -15.87 32.76 -9.63
C GLU A 43 -16.56 34.05 -10.15
N ASP A 44 -15.83 35.16 -10.29
CA ASP A 44 -16.40 36.50 -10.56
C ASP A 44 -16.38 36.90 -12.05
N ARG A 45 -17.03 36.11 -12.92
CA ARG A 45 -17.12 36.43 -14.36
C ARG A 45 -18.55 36.37 -14.87
N LYS A 46 -18.97 37.43 -15.58
CA LYS A 46 -20.32 37.56 -16.18
C LYS A 46 -20.66 36.47 -17.21
N ASP A 47 -19.66 35.89 -17.88
CA ASP A 47 -19.84 34.76 -18.80
C ASP A 47 -18.77 33.70 -18.55
N ILE A 48 -19.05 32.81 -17.61
CA ILE A 48 -18.14 31.75 -17.19
C ILE A 48 -17.93 30.70 -18.29
N ASN A 49 -18.92 30.49 -19.15
CA ASN A 49 -18.85 29.54 -20.26
C ASN A 49 -17.88 30.02 -21.35
N ALA A 50 -17.99 31.29 -21.76
CA ALA A 50 -17.05 31.88 -22.71
C ALA A 50 -15.63 31.92 -22.14
N TYR A 51 -15.50 32.20 -20.84
CA TYR A 51 -14.21 32.18 -20.16
C TYR A 51 -13.57 30.79 -20.17
N TYR A 52 -14.30 29.74 -19.78
CA TYR A 52 -13.77 28.37 -19.79
C TYR A 52 -13.41 27.88 -21.20
N LYS A 53 -14.23 28.20 -22.21
CA LYS A 53 -13.88 27.93 -23.62
C LYS A 53 -12.57 28.60 -24.02
N SER A 54 -12.39 29.87 -23.64
CA SER A 54 -11.17 30.63 -23.87
C SER A 54 -9.96 30.01 -23.16
N LEU A 55 -10.12 29.66 -21.89
CA LEU A 55 -9.07 29.08 -21.04
C LEU A 55 -8.60 27.73 -21.60
N ILE A 56 -9.51 26.80 -21.85
CA ILE A 56 -9.17 25.47 -22.40
C ILE A 56 -8.54 25.60 -23.79
N ALA A 57 -9.07 26.45 -24.66
CA ALA A 57 -8.46 26.69 -25.97
C ALA A 57 -7.03 27.25 -25.85
N SER A 58 -6.78 28.14 -24.88
CA SER A 58 -5.45 28.71 -24.65
C SER A 58 -4.46 27.67 -24.15
N ILE A 59 -4.86 26.82 -23.22
CA ILE A 59 -4.05 25.68 -22.75
C ILE A 59 -3.62 24.80 -23.94
N LEU A 60 -4.57 24.43 -24.80
CA LEU A 60 -4.30 23.61 -25.99
C LEU A 60 -3.44 24.35 -27.02
N GLN A 61 -3.62 25.66 -27.17
CA GLN A 61 -2.81 26.48 -28.08
C GLN A 61 -1.36 26.61 -27.60
N VAL A 62 -1.12 26.75 -26.29
CA VAL A 62 0.24 26.75 -25.72
C VAL A 62 0.93 25.42 -25.97
N VAL A 63 0.22 24.28 -25.78
CA VAL A 63 0.73 22.96 -26.16
C VAL A 63 1.14 22.93 -27.64
N ALA A 64 0.27 23.44 -28.52
CA ALA A 64 0.54 23.46 -29.95
C ALA A 64 1.75 24.32 -30.32
N ASN A 65 1.82 25.53 -29.78
CA ASN A 65 2.90 26.48 -30.02
C ASN A 65 4.24 25.89 -29.55
N PHE A 66 4.26 25.29 -28.36
CA PHE A 66 5.48 24.69 -27.81
C PHE A 66 6.03 23.58 -28.72
N PHE A 67 5.20 22.62 -29.12
CA PHE A 67 5.68 21.51 -29.95
C PHE A 67 6.00 21.91 -31.39
N ASN A 68 5.36 22.95 -31.94
CA ASN A 68 5.68 23.48 -33.26
C ASN A 68 7.02 24.25 -33.29
N GLN A 69 7.48 24.77 -32.15
CA GLN A 69 8.79 25.44 -32.05
C GLN A 69 9.96 24.46 -31.89
N GLN A 70 9.68 23.22 -31.50
CA GLN A 70 10.71 22.18 -31.39
C GLN A 70 11.16 21.67 -32.75
N ASP A 71 12.43 21.27 -32.85
CA ASP A 71 12.96 20.61 -34.03
C ASP A 71 12.22 19.28 -34.29
N PRO A 72 11.59 19.09 -35.47
CA PRO A 72 10.93 17.84 -35.85
C PRO A 72 11.85 16.62 -35.82
N GLY A 73 13.18 16.81 -35.94
CA GLY A 73 14.18 15.74 -35.86
C GLY A 73 14.44 15.21 -34.45
N MET A 74 13.98 15.89 -33.40
CA MET A 74 14.16 15.44 -32.02
C MET A 74 13.39 14.14 -31.74
N LYS A 75 14.00 13.24 -30.96
CA LYS A 75 13.33 12.00 -30.53
C LYS A 75 12.15 12.33 -29.62
N LYS A 76 11.09 11.52 -29.69
CA LYS A 76 9.87 11.65 -28.88
C LYS A 76 10.16 11.89 -27.39
N LYS A 77 11.06 11.08 -26.80
CA LYS A 77 11.41 11.17 -25.37
C LYS A 77 12.00 12.54 -25.01
N ASP A 78 12.85 13.09 -25.87
CA ASP A 78 13.52 14.38 -25.63
C ASP A 78 12.55 15.54 -25.77
N ARG A 79 11.65 15.49 -26.76
CA ARG A 79 10.57 16.47 -26.96
C ARG A 79 9.64 16.54 -25.75
N LEU A 80 9.23 15.38 -25.25
CA LEU A 80 8.38 15.27 -24.05
C LEU A 80 9.13 15.67 -22.78
N LYS A 81 10.41 15.33 -22.64
CA LYS A 81 11.24 15.81 -21.53
C LYS A 81 11.27 17.33 -21.49
N ALA A 82 11.54 17.99 -22.62
CA ALA A 82 11.56 19.44 -22.70
C ALA A 82 10.20 20.07 -22.34
N TRP A 83 9.08 19.44 -22.74
CA TRP A 83 7.74 19.86 -22.32
C TRP A 83 7.56 19.76 -20.79
N ASN A 84 8.00 18.66 -20.19
CA ASN A 84 7.87 18.45 -18.76
C ASN A 84 8.77 19.41 -17.95
N ASP A 85 9.95 19.74 -18.48
CA ASP A 85 10.85 20.74 -17.90
C ASP A 85 10.23 22.14 -18.00
N TYR A 86 9.60 22.48 -19.14
CA TYR A 86 8.92 23.76 -19.37
C TYR A 86 7.69 23.97 -18.47
N THR A 87 6.88 22.94 -18.27
CA THR A 87 5.69 22.99 -17.42
C THR A 87 5.97 22.73 -15.95
N GLU A 88 7.22 22.38 -15.61
CA GLU A 88 7.66 22.06 -14.24
C GLU A 88 6.88 20.89 -13.61
N VAL A 89 6.25 20.03 -14.44
CA VAL A 89 5.42 18.88 -14.00
C VAL A 89 6.27 17.66 -13.64
N ALA A 90 7.35 17.41 -14.39
CA ALA A 90 8.23 16.25 -14.16
C ALA A 90 9.65 16.63 -13.70
N SER A 91 9.85 17.87 -13.26
CA SER A 91 11.11 18.31 -12.63
C SER A 91 11.29 17.80 -11.19
N LEU A 92 10.55 16.75 -10.84
CA LEU A 92 10.73 15.88 -9.69
C LEU A 92 12.19 15.42 -9.61
N GLY A 93 12.99 16.16 -8.85
CA GLY A 93 14.42 15.93 -8.64
C GLY A 93 15.40 16.80 -9.45
N THR A 94 14.93 17.67 -10.36
CA THR A 94 15.80 18.62 -11.11
C THR A 94 15.59 20.08 -10.73
N LEU A 95 14.41 20.44 -10.22
CA LEU A 95 14.12 21.77 -9.67
C LEU A 95 13.70 21.63 -8.20
N ALA A 96 14.09 22.59 -7.35
CA ALA A 96 13.63 22.66 -5.97
C ALA A 96 12.11 22.80 -5.92
N ARG A 97 11.46 22.34 -4.83
CA ARG A 97 9.98 22.36 -4.73
C ARG A 97 9.45 23.79 -4.82
N SER A 98 10.15 24.75 -4.22
CA SER A 98 9.84 26.19 -4.27
C SER A 98 9.75 26.75 -5.69
N ASP A 99 10.48 26.14 -6.62
CA ASP A 99 10.65 26.67 -7.98
C ASP A 99 9.62 26.11 -8.95
N ARG A 100 8.90 25.04 -8.58
CA ARG A 100 7.85 24.37 -9.37
C ARG A 100 6.51 25.10 -9.27
N THR A 101 6.50 26.34 -9.75
CA THR A 101 5.36 27.24 -9.65
C THR A 101 4.42 27.18 -10.86
N GLN A 102 4.89 26.62 -11.98
CA GLN A 102 4.27 26.64 -13.31
C GLN A 102 4.01 28.06 -13.86
N LYS A 103 4.68 29.08 -13.30
CA LYS A 103 4.44 30.51 -13.64
C LYS A 103 4.65 30.80 -15.11
N LYS A 104 5.69 30.23 -15.73
CA LYS A 104 5.96 30.45 -17.16
C LYS A 104 4.83 29.90 -18.03
N PHE A 105 4.44 28.65 -17.79
CA PHE A 105 3.31 28.03 -18.50
C PHE A 105 2.01 28.82 -18.30
N THR A 106 1.71 29.25 -17.06
CA THR A 106 0.54 30.08 -16.78
C THR A 106 0.60 31.43 -17.50
N GLY A 107 1.75 32.09 -17.52
CA GLY A 107 1.96 33.36 -18.25
C GLY A 107 1.64 33.22 -19.73
N ASP A 108 2.17 32.19 -20.39
CA ASP A 108 1.94 31.93 -21.81
C ASP A 108 0.45 31.61 -22.09
N VAL A 109 -0.23 30.91 -21.18
CA VAL A 109 -1.68 30.66 -21.28
C VAL A 109 -2.47 31.97 -21.21
N LEU A 110 -2.14 32.86 -20.27
CA LEU A 110 -2.81 34.15 -20.13
C LEU A 110 -2.53 35.07 -21.32
N GLU A 111 -1.31 35.07 -21.86
CA GLU A 111 -1.00 35.82 -23.09
C GLU A 111 -1.85 35.33 -24.27
N GLU A 112 -2.00 34.01 -24.44
CA GLU A 112 -2.91 33.44 -25.43
C GLU A 112 -4.38 33.80 -25.17
N MET A 113 -4.79 34.00 -23.91
CA MET A 113 -6.15 34.45 -23.59
C MET A 113 -6.45 35.87 -24.08
N GLU A 114 -5.47 36.77 -24.03
CA GLU A 114 -5.60 38.20 -24.34
C GLU A 114 -5.51 38.53 -25.85
N LYS A 115 -5.10 37.60 -26.71
CA LYS A 115 -4.88 37.91 -28.14
C LYS A 115 -6.17 38.40 -28.85
N PRO A 116 -6.14 39.47 -29.67
CA PRO A 116 -7.35 40.08 -30.25
C PRO A 116 -8.12 39.21 -31.26
N ARG A 117 -7.52 38.14 -31.80
CA ARG A 117 -8.13 37.24 -32.82
C ARG A 117 -9.30 36.39 -32.29
N LEU A 118 -9.78 36.62 -31.06
CA LEU A 118 -10.33 35.59 -30.19
C LEU A 118 -11.78 35.82 -29.68
N ARG A 119 -12.63 36.53 -30.44
CA ARG A 119 -14.08 36.69 -30.14
C ARG A 119 -15.01 35.67 -30.82
N ASN A 120 -14.47 34.68 -31.54
CA ASN A 120 -15.25 33.75 -32.37
C ASN A 120 -15.61 32.42 -31.68
N TYR A 121 -16.82 31.93 -31.98
CA TYR A 121 -17.38 30.64 -31.53
C TYR A 121 -16.52 29.39 -31.85
N ASN A 122 -15.51 29.49 -32.73
CA ASN A 122 -14.69 28.36 -33.20
C ASN A 122 -13.32 28.21 -32.52
N ARG A 123 -12.94 29.09 -31.58
CA ARG A 123 -11.62 29.13 -30.93
C ARG A 123 -11.15 27.77 -30.39
N LEU A 124 -12.04 27.02 -29.75
CA LEU A 124 -11.72 25.71 -29.17
C LEU A 124 -11.37 24.69 -30.26
N ASN A 125 -12.11 24.66 -31.36
CA ASN A 125 -11.87 23.72 -32.45
C ASN A 125 -10.54 23.97 -33.15
N GLU A 126 -10.18 25.24 -33.38
CA GLU A 126 -8.89 25.61 -33.98
C GLU A 126 -7.72 25.18 -33.07
N ALA A 127 -7.79 25.48 -31.78
CA ALA A 127 -6.77 25.09 -30.81
C ALA A 127 -6.65 23.56 -30.68
N VAL A 128 -7.77 22.84 -30.72
CA VAL A 128 -7.78 21.36 -30.72
C VAL A 128 -7.12 20.80 -31.97
N ILE A 129 -7.38 21.37 -33.16
CA ILE A 129 -6.75 20.94 -34.41
C ILE A 129 -5.24 21.22 -34.37
N ALA A 130 -4.84 22.42 -33.92
CA ALA A 130 -3.44 22.79 -33.79
C ALA A 130 -2.69 21.87 -32.81
N MET A 131 -3.30 21.59 -31.65
CA MET A 131 -2.79 20.63 -30.66
C MET A 131 -2.68 19.23 -31.27
N SER A 132 -3.72 18.76 -31.95
CA SER A 132 -3.73 17.42 -32.53
C SER A 132 -2.63 17.23 -33.57
N ASN A 133 -2.39 18.25 -34.41
CA ASN A 133 -1.35 18.26 -35.44
C ASN A 133 0.06 18.33 -34.86
N SER A 134 0.30 19.27 -33.94
CA SER A 134 1.61 19.45 -33.30
C SER A 134 2.06 18.23 -32.48
N THR A 135 1.11 17.42 -32.00
CA THR A 135 1.36 16.24 -31.16
C THR A 135 1.29 14.90 -31.91
N GLN A 136 1.19 14.90 -33.25
CA GLN A 136 1.12 13.66 -34.05
C GLN A 136 2.30 12.70 -33.81
N PHE A 137 3.47 13.22 -33.45
CA PHE A 137 4.67 12.42 -33.16
C PHE A 137 4.55 11.55 -31.89
N ILE A 138 3.58 11.82 -31.01
CA ILE A 138 3.46 11.15 -29.70
C ILE A 138 2.93 9.72 -29.86
N ASN A 139 2.00 9.46 -30.77
CA ASN A 139 1.42 8.12 -30.87
C ASN A 139 0.85 7.82 -32.25
N THR A 140 1.35 6.74 -32.87
CA THR A 140 0.81 6.17 -34.11
C THR A 140 -0.20 5.03 -33.85
N GLY A 141 -0.24 4.47 -32.62
CA GLY A 141 -1.03 3.29 -32.29
C GLY A 141 -2.15 3.49 -31.25
N SER A 142 -2.25 4.66 -30.60
CA SER A 142 -3.39 4.99 -29.73
C SER A 142 -3.95 6.38 -30.05
N SER A 143 -5.21 6.60 -29.67
CA SER A 143 -5.90 7.88 -29.88
C SER A 143 -5.36 8.99 -28.98
N THR A 144 -5.01 8.72 -27.71
CA THR A 144 -4.62 9.77 -26.75
C THR A 144 -3.19 10.28 -26.95
N ARG A 145 -3.05 11.60 -27.10
CA ARG A 145 -1.78 12.32 -27.29
C ARG A 145 -1.53 13.35 -26.19
N VAL A 146 -2.59 14.04 -25.75
CA VAL A 146 -2.55 15.05 -24.69
C VAL A 146 -3.51 14.66 -23.57
N LEU A 147 -2.98 14.65 -22.35
CA LEU A 147 -3.71 14.43 -21.11
C LEU A 147 -3.77 15.73 -20.29
N LEU A 148 -4.96 16.25 -20.04
CA LEU A 148 -5.19 17.31 -19.05
C LEU A 148 -5.58 16.65 -17.72
N ALA A 149 -4.72 16.74 -16.70
CA ALA A 149 -4.95 16.15 -15.39
C ALA A 149 -5.20 17.27 -14.36
N PHE A 150 -6.40 17.30 -13.78
CA PHE A 150 -6.71 18.10 -12.61
C PHE A 150 -6.54 17.27 -11.35
N ASP A 151 -5.64 17.69 -10.47
CA ASP A 151 -5.47 17.14 -9.12
C ASP A 151 -6.19 18.03 -8.09
N GLU A 152 -6.65 17.43 -6.98
CA GLU A 152 -7.57 18.04 -6.01
C GLU A 152 -8.83 18.64 -6.67
N ALA A 153 -9.40 17.89 -7.62
CA ALA A 153 -10.45 18.34 -8.52
C ALA A 153 -11.78 18.70 -7.83
N ARG A 154 -12.00 18.35 -6.54
CA ARG A 154 -13.19 18.78 -5.78
C ARG A 154 -13.37 20.30 -5.78
N ALA A 155 -12.30 21.06 -5.95
CA ALA A 155 -12.36 22.51 -6.03
C ALA A 155 -13.29 22.98 -7.16
N LEU A 156 -13.50 22.17 -8.20
CA LEU A 156 -14.40 22.44 -9.32
C LEU A 156 -15.88 22.19 -9.01
N VAL A 157 -16.21 21.43 -7.96
CA VAL A 157 -17.61 21.12 -7.60
C VAL A 157 -18.31 22.35 -6.97
N ARG A 158 -17.55 23.38 -6.59
CA ARG A 158 -18.10 24.63 -6.06
C ARG A 158 -18.99 25.33 -7.09
N ILE A 159 -20.10 25.88 -6.61
CA ILE A 159 -21.01 26.72 -7.41
C ILE A 159 -20.51 28.17 -7.27
N PRO A 160 -20.15 28.84 -8.38
CA PRO A 160 -19.63 30.20 -8.31
C PRO A 160 -20.75 31.19 -7.98
N GLY A 161 -20.91 31.58 -6.71
CA GLY A 161 -21.84 32.62 -6.29
C GLY A 161 -23.34 32.28 -6.39
N PRO A 162 -24.22 33.14 -5.83
CA PRO A 162 -25.65 32.86 -5.65
C PRO A 162 -26.49 32.90 -6.94
N TYR A 163 -25.92 33.36 -8.06
CA TYR A 163 -26.62 33.56 -9.34
C TYR A 163 -26.26 32.53 -10.42
N ASN A 164 -25.31 31.63 -10.17
CA ASN A 164 -24.96 30.58 -11.12
C ASN A 164 -25.75 29.30 -10.83
N GLU A 165 -26.34 28.73 -11.88
CA GLU A 165 -27.12 27.49 -11.80
C GLU A 165 -26.26 26.23 -11.89
N ILE A 166 -24.98 26.35 -12.30
CA ILE A 166 -24.09 25.22 -12.59
C ILE A 166 -22.72 25.38 -11.91
N SER A 167 -22.11 24.27 -11.54
CA SER A 167 -20.76 24.23 -10.95
C SER A 167 -19.66 24.50 -11.98
N LEU A 168 -18.46 24.85 -11.53
CA LEU A 168 -17.28 24.96 -12.42
C LEU A 168 -16.98 23.63 -13.13
N PHE A 169 -17.21 22.51 -12.45
CA PHE A 169 -17.12 21.16 -13.01
C PHE A 169 -18.08 20.97 -14.18
N ASP A 170 -19.34 21.39 -14.03
CA ASP A 170 -20.31 21.33 -15.10
C ASP A 170 -19.90 22.23 -16.26
N THR A 171 -19.45 23.46 -16.00
CA THR A 171 -18.94 24.36 -17.04
C THR A 171 -17.76 23.74 -17.81
N PHE A 172 -16.82 23.12 -17.10
CA PHE A 172 -15.71 22.38 -17.70
C PHE A 172 -16.20 21.22 -18.57
N ARG A 173 -17.08 20.37 -18.02
CA ARG A 173 -17.66 19.21 -18.73
C ARG A 173 -18.38 19.63 -20.01
N HIS A 174 -19.19 20.68 -19.96
CA HIS A 174 -19.87 21.22 -21.15
C HIS A 174 -18.89 21.75 -22.19
N THR A 175 -17.77 22.33 -21.75
CA THR A 175 -16.72 22.84 -22.65
C THR A 175 -16.03 21.70 -23.39
N ILE A 176 -15.55 20.68 -22.67
CA ILE A 176 -14.80 19.56 -23.27
C ILE A 176 -15.66 18.63 -24.13
N ARG A 177 -16.99 18.58 -23.89
CA ARG A 177 -17.94 17.82 -24.73
C ARG A 177 -17.95 18.27 -26.20
N ASN A 178 -17.49 19.49 -26.49
CA ASN A 178 -17.40 20.00 -27.86
C ASN A 178 -16.12 19.55 -28.58
N ILE A 179 -15.21 18.85 -27.90
CA ILE A 179 -13.97 18.34 -28.49
C ILE A 179 -14.24 16.98 -29.11
N ALA A 180 -13.91 16.82 -30.40
CA ALA A 180 -14.12 15.57 -31.10
C ALA A 180 -13.19 14.45 -30.56
N PRO A 181 -13.70 13.21 -30.34
CA PRO A 181 -12.92 12.11 -29.75
C PRO A 181 -11.66 11.70 -30.52
N ASP A 182 -11.63 11.95 -31.84
CA ASP A 182 -10.52 11.61 -32.74
C ASP A 182 -9.31 12.55 -32.62
N LYS A 183 -9.41 13.61 -31.82
CA LYS A 183 -8.36 14.65 -31.72
C LYS A 183 -7.26 14.32 -30.73
N GLY A 184 -7.38 13.22 -30.00
CA GLY A 184 -6.37 12.71 -29.08
C GLY A 184 -6.20 13.52 -27.80
N PHE A 185 -7.27 14.21 -27.39
CA PHE A 185 -7.38 14.88 -26.10
C PHE A 185 -8.10 13.98 -25.10
N PHE A 186 -7.56 13.87 -23.90
CA PHE A 186 -8.19 13.20 -22.78
C PHE A 186 -8.05 14.05 -21.51
N ALA A 187 -9.07 14.05 -20.66
CA ALA A 187 -9.05 14.78 -19.39
C ALA A 187 -9.31 13.81 -18.23
N VAL A 188 -8.54 13.96 -17.15
CA VAL A 188 -8.69 13.21 -15.91
C VAL A 188 -8.86 14.18 -14.76
N LEU A 189 -9.85 13.92 -13.91
CA LEU A 189 -10.06 14.63 -12.66
C LEU A 189 -9.76 13.66 -11.53
N VAL A 190 -8.81 14.02 -10.68
CA VAL A 190 -8.35 13.22 -9.55
C VAL A 190 -8.71 13.95 -8.27
N ASP A 191 -9.29 13.23 -7.32
CA ASP A 191 -9.47 13.71 -5.96
C ASP A 191 -9.35 12.54 -4.98
N THR A 192 -9.07 12.86 -3.72
CA THR A 192 -8.94 11.90 -2.63
C THR A 192 -10.24 11.66 -1.84
N ILE A 193 -11.33 12.41 -2.05
CA ILE A 193 -12.55 12.30 -1.22
C ILE A 193 -13.82 11.90 -1.98
N PHE A 194 -13.79 11.60 -3.28
CA PHE A 194 -14.98 11.02 -3.92
C PHE A 194 -15.13 9.56 -3.53
N PRO A 195 -16.17 9.17 -2.76
CA PRO A 195 -16.39 7.76 -2.47
C PRO A 195 -16.67 7.05 -3.79
N VAL A 196 -15.98 5.96 -4.05
CA VAL A 196 -16.22 5.09 -5.23
C VAL A 196 -17.71 4.70 -5.31
N ALA A 197 -18.37 4.58 -4.15
CA ALA A 197 -19.81 4.32 -4.01
C ALA A 197 -20.71 5.41 -4.63
N ASP A 198 -20.28 6.67 -4.67
CA ASP A 198 -21.08 7.79 -5.20
C ASP A 198 -20.99 7.91 -6.73
N LEU A 199 -20.00 7.25 -7.35
CA LEU A 199 -19.73 7.32 -8.79
C LEU A 199 -20.32 6.14 -9.58
N SER A 200 -20.85 5.12 -8.91
CA SER A 200 -21.39 3.93 -9.57
C SER A 200 -22.56 3.35 -8.78
N ILE A 201 -23.73 3.96 -8.98
CA ILE A 201 -24.98 3.26 -8.76
C ILE A 201 -25.04 2.21 -9.89
N ALA A 202 -25.02 0.92 -9.52
CA ALA A 202 -25.28 -0.16 -10.47
C ALA A 202 -26.54 0.20 -11.28
N SER A 203 -26.54 0.07 -12.60
CA SER A 203 -27.60 0.62 -13.48
C SER A 203 -29.04 0.21 -13.08
N GLN A 204 -29.17 -0.90 -12.36
CA GLN A 204 -30.42 -1.41 -11.80
C GLN A 204 -30.99 -0.60 -10.61
N TRP A 205 -30.19 0.29 -10.00
CA TRP A 205 -30.57 1.18 -8.90
C TRP A 205 -30.54 2.66 -9.31
N ASP A 206 -30.22 2.98 -10.56
CA ASP A 206 -30.28 4.36 -11.08
C ASP A 206 -31.77 4.76 -11.22
N PRO A 207 -32.28 5.70 -10.41
CA PRO A 207 -33.67 6.12 -10.47
C PRO A 207 -34.00 6.92 -11.74
N CYS A 208 -33.02 7.19 -12.61
CA CYS A 208 -33.18 7.98 -13.83
C CYS A 208 -33.00 7.12 -15.11
N PRO A 209 -33.97 6.25 -15.48
CA PRO A 209 -34.03 5.80 -16.87
C PRO A 209 -34.47 7.00 -17.72
N ARG A 210 -33.51 7.79 -18.22
CA ARG A 210 -33.80 8.83 -19.21
C ARG A 210 -34.10 8.14 -20.54
N TYR A 211 -35.39 7.88 -20.77
CA TYR A 211 -35.92 7.12 -21.90
C TYR A 211 -35.57 7.68 -23.30
N ASP A 212 -35.03 8.91 -23.42
CA ASP A 212 -34.88 9.60 -24.71
C ASP A 212 -33.44 9.95 -25.14
N LEU A 213 -32.40 9.52 -24.41
CA LEU A 213 -31.02 9.69 -24.86
C LEU A 213 -30.55 8.44 -25.63
N VAL A 214 -30.83 8.43 -26.93
CA VAL A 214 -30.43 7.38 -27.91
C VAL A 214 -28.90 7.24 -28.09
N ARG A 215 -28.10 8.03 -27.36
CA ARG A 215 -26.70 7.68 -27.12
C ARG A 215 -26.62 7.02 -25.75
N ARG A 216 -26.62 5.68 -25.73
CA ARG A 216 -25.90 4.95 -24.68
C ARG A 216 -24.45 5.43 -24.80
N GLU A 217 -24.11 6.53 -24.13
CA GLU A 217 -22.71 6.84 -23.84
C GLU A 217 -22.27 5.67 -22.96
N GLU A 218 -21.68 4.64 -23.56
CA GLU A 218 -21.09 3.55 -22.80
C GLU A 218 -20.07 4.17 -21.85
N HIS A 219 -20.36 4.10 -20.55
CA HIS A 219 -19.39 4.51 -19.56
C HIS A 219 -18.15 3.63 -19.74
N PHE A 220 -16.97 4.23 -19.72
CA PHE A 220 -15.74 3.46 -19.67
C PHE A 220 -15.81 2.53 -18.45
N ALA A 221 -15.35 1.30 -18.62
CA ALA A 221 -15.15 0.41 -17.48
C ALA A 221 -14.30 1.11 -16.41
N PRO A 222 -14.55 0.86 -15.11
CA PRO A 222 -13.78 1.48 -14.04
C PRO A 222 -12.27 1.32 -14.27
N ILE A 223 -11.53 2.43 -14.28
CA ILE A 223 -10.08 2.44 -14.40
C ILE A 223 -9.50 2.49 -12.99
N TYR A 224 -9.11 1.34 -12.45
CA TYR A 224 -8.51 1.23 -11.11
C TYR A 224 -7.04 0.75 -11.15
N GLU A 225 -6.61 0.12 -12.24
CA GLU A 225 -5.23 -0.36 -12.41
C GLU A 225 -4.29 0.78 -12.86
N ILE A 226 -3.85 1.61 -11.91
CA ILE A 226 -2.83 2.63 -12.17
C ILE A 226 -1.46 2.07 -11.76
N ALA A 227 -0.68 1.62 -12.74
CA ALA A 227 0.67 1.08 -12.57
C ALA A 227 1.71 2.15 -12.19
N SER A 228 1.57 2.71 -10.98
CA SER A 228 2.48 3.68 -10.38
C SER A 228 3.17 3.17 -9.12
N PHE A 229 2.70 2.04 -8.59
CA PHE A 229 3.30 1.37 -7.45
C PHE A 229 4.71 0.89 -7.80
N ASP A 230 5.67 1.14 -6.91
CA ASP A 230 7.11 0.90 -7.12
C ASP A 230 7.74 1.64 -8.31
N ALA A 231 7.07 2.65 -8.90
CA ALA A 231 7.60 3.38 -10.06
C ALA A 231 8.91 4.13 -9.77
N MET A 232 9.25 4.32 -8.49
CA MET A 232 10.47 4.97 -8.03
C MET A 232 11.58 3.96 -7.64
N VAL A 233 11.29 2.66 -7.61
CA VAL A 233 12.27 1.64 -7.22
C VAL A 233 13.33 1.49 -8.33
N PRO A 234 14.63 1.62 -8.03
CA PRO A 234 15.68 1.40 -9.02
C PRO A 234 15.63 0.00 -9.60
N THR A 235 15.97 -0.16 -10.87
CA THR A 235 16.05 -1.48 -11.52
C THR A 235 17.21 -2.32 -10.99
N GLU A 236 18.27 -1.67 -10.49
CA GLU A 236 19.39 -2.36 -9.88
C GLU A 236 19.13 -2.62 -8.40
N PRO A 237 19.29 -3.87 -7.92
CA PRO A 237 19.13 -4.19 -6.51
C PRO A 237 20.27 -3.58 -5.67
N PRO A 238 20.05 -3.37 -4.35
CA PRO A 238 21.12 -2.93 -3.46
C PRO A 238 22.25 -3.97 -3.45
N ARG A 239 23.50 -3.51 -3.44
CA ARG A 239 24.68 -4.38 -3.45
C ARG A 239 25.38 -4.46 -2.10
N SER A 240 25.15 -3.50 -1.21
CA SER A 240 25.77 -3.45 0.12
C SER A 240 24.72 -3.33 1.22
N TRP A 241 25.13 -3.68 2.45
CA TRP A 241 24.30 -3.51 3.64
C TRP A 241 23.84 -2.06 3.87
N GLU A 242 24.71 -1.08 3.60
CA GLU A 242 24.38 0.35 3.68
C GLU A 242 23.25 0.72 2.71
N GLN A 243 23.34 0.27 1.45
CA GLN A 243 22.30 0.50 0.46
C GLN A 243 20.98 -0.19 0.85
N LEU A 244 21.05 -1.40 1.43
CA LEU A 244 19.89 -2.14 1.90
C LEU A 244 19.07 -1.34 2.93
N VAL A 245 19.73 -0.70 3.90
CA VAL A 245 19.04 0.01 4.99
C VAL A 245 18.79 1.49 4.71
N SER A 246 19.24 1.99 3.56
CA SER A 246 19.10 3.40 3.19
C SER A 246 17.63 3.85 3.08
N LEU A 247 17.32 4.99 3.69
CA LEU A 247 15.99 5.60 3.65
C LEU A 247 15.55 6.00 2.24
N GLU A 248 16.48 6.54 1.44
CA GLU A 248 16.21 6.95 0.06
C GLU A 248 15.63 5.79 -0.76
N ARG A 249 16.21 4.60 -0.62
CA ARG A 249 15.77 3.40 -1.31
C ARG A 249 14.46 2.86 -0.72
N LEU A 250 14.36 2.77 0.61
CA LEU A 250 13.21 2.19 1.29
C LEU A 250 11.90 2.97 1.02
N LEU A 251 11.99 4.29 0.96
CA LEU A 251 10.85 5.17 0.68
C LEU A 251 10.38 5.13 -0.77
N ASN A 252 11.17 4.55 -1.68
CA ASN A 252 10.78 4.33 -3.07
C ASN A 252 9.87 3.11 -3.27
N TYR A 253 9.81 2.17 -2.30
CA TYR A 253 8.90 1.03 -2.36
C TYR A 253 7.47 1.44 -2.01
N GLY A 254 6.55 1.07 -2.90
CA GLY A 254 5.11 1.34 -2.82
C GLY A 254 4.73 2.64 -3.53
N PHE A 255 3.92 3.47 -2.86
CA PHE A 255 3.46 4.73 -3.46
C PHE A 255 4.63 5.70 -3.73
N PRO A 256 4.74 6.23 -4.97
CA PRO A 256 5.89 7.04 -5.39
C PRO A 256 5.99 8.40 -4.68
N ILE A 257 4.90 8.85 -4.04
CA ILE A 257 4.83 10.13 -3.33
C ILE A 257 5.87 10.25 -2.21
N PHE A 258 6.17 9.16 -1.51
CA PHE A 258 7.07 9.18 -0.35
C PHE A 258 8.52 9.36 -0.76
N GLY A 259 8.99 8.56 -1.72
CA GLY A 259 10.34 8.70 -2.28
C GLY A 259 10.54 10.04 -2.99
N ALA A 260 9.53 10.51 -3.73
CA ALA A 260 9.58 11.81 -4.39
C ALA A 260 9.69 12.97 -3.38
N TYR A 261 8.90 12.92 -2.30
CA TYR A 261 8.96 13.92 -1.24
C TYR A 261 10.32 13.91 -0.53
N PHE A 262 10.83 12.72 -0.18
CA PHE A 262 12.13 12.59 0.48
C PHE A 262 13.25 13.18 -0.37
N ARG A 263 13.33 12.80 -1.65
CA ARG A 263 14.32 13.33 -2.59
C ARG A 263 14.26 14.85 -2.70
N ASP A 264 13.05 15.42 -2.83
CA ASP A 264 12.89 16.87 -2.96
C ASP A 264 13.29 17.61 -1.68
N ALA A 265 12.97 17.07 -0.50
CA ALA A 265 13.37 17.65 0.78
C ALA A 265 14.90 17.60 0.99
N LEU A 266 15.56 16.54 0.53
CA LEU A 266 17.02 16.46 0.55
C LEU A 266 17.68 17.47 -0.39
N ALA A 267 17.09 17.71 -1.57
CA ALA A 267 17.58 18.75 -2.48
C ALA A 267 17.50 20.16 -1.85
N GLU A 268 16.58 20.37 -0.92
CA GLU A 268 16.44 21.58 -0.11
C GLU A 268 17.30 21.58 1.16
N GLN A 269 18.23 20.63 1.30
CA GLN A 269 19.15 20.50 2.44
C GLN A 269 18.43 20.32 3.78
N GLN A 270 17.21 19.77 3.78
CA GLN A 270 16.49 19.43 5.00
C GLN A 270 17.13 18.21 5.68
N ASP A 271 17.00 18.13 7.01
CA ASP A 271 17.53 17.02 7.80
C ASP A 271 16.80 15.70 7.45
N PRO A 272 17.51 14.64 6.99
CA PRO A 272 16.89 13.40 6.54
C PRO A 272 16.01 12.72 7.61
N TYR A 273 16.37 12.84 8.88
CA TYR A 273 15.63 12.22 9.98
C TYR A 273 14.31 12.94 10.25
N GLN A 274 14.32 14.27 10.27
CA GLN A 274 13.10 15.08 10.40
C GLN A 274 12.15 14.85 9.21
N VAL A 275 12.70 14.76 7.99
CA VAL A 275 11.92 14.45 6.78
C VAL A 275 11.28 13.06 6.90
N TYR A 276 12.05 12.05 7.32
CA TYR A 276 11.53 10.69 7.51
C TYR A 276 10.40 10.64 8.54
N GLU A 277 10.59 11.24 9.73
CA GLU A 277 9.55 11.24 10.76
C GLU A 277 8.26 11.88 10.25
N ALA A 278 8.39 12.95 9.46
CA ALA A 278 7.24 13.64 8.95
C ALA A 278 6.55 12.93 7.78
N ILE A 279 7.30 12.18 6.96
CA ILE A 279 6.72 11.18 6.04
C ILE A 279 5.90 10.14 6.81
N LEU A 280 6.39 9.63 7.95
CA LEU A 280 5.63 8.68 8.76
C LEU A 280 4.34 9.29 9.30
N ARG A 281 4.36 10.55 9.74
CA ARG A 281 3.15 11.27 10.17
C ARG A 281 2.16 11.46 9.03
N LEU A 282 2.64 11.81 7.83
CA LEU A 282 1.81 11.93 6.63
C LEU A 282 1.18 10.58 6.26
N ALA A 283 1.99 9.53 6.18
CA ALA A 283 1.56 8.17 5.89
C ALA A 283 0.52 7.69 6.92
N HIS A 284 0.76 7.92 8.22
CA HIS A 284 -0.20 7.61 9.27
C HIS A 284 -1.50 8.40 9.11
N SER A 285 -1.43 9.69 8.77
CA SER A 285 -2.63 10.52 8.52
C SER A 285 -3.45 9.98 7.35
N LYS A 286 -2.80 9.48 6.29
CA LYS A 286 -3.47 8.87 5.13
C LYS A 286 -4.17 7.55 5.51
N LEU A 287 -3.55 6.72 6.36
CA LEU A 287 -4.18 5.49 6.87
C LEU A 287 -5.30 5.80 7.87
N ARG A 288 -5.16 6.83 8.71
CA ARG A 288 -6.16 7.18 9.72
C ARG A 288 -7.42 7.81 9.11
N GLY A 289 -7.30 8.54 8.00
CA GLY A 289 -8.39 9.33 7.45
C GLY A 289 -8.85 10.43 8.42
N ALA A 290 -10.12 10.84 8.33
CA ALA A 290 -10.67 11.92 9.16
C ALA A 290 -10.61 11.58 10.68
N ALA A 291 -10.27 12.58 11.50
CA ALA A 291 -10.16 12.42 12.94
C ALA A 291 -11.53 12.10 13.58
N ARG A 292 -11.65 10.91 14.17
CA ARG A 292 -12.79 10.48 14.98
C ARG A 292 -12.33 10.18 16.41
N HIS A 293 -13.24 10.32 17.38
CA HIS A 293 -12.94 10.14 18.81
C HIS A 293 -12.67 8.68 19.18
N SER A 294 -13.24 7.72 18.46
CA SER A 294 -13.00 6.27 18.62
C SER A 294 -12.44 5.66 17.35
N LEU A 295 -11.64 4.59 17.50
CA LEU A 295 -11.12 3.83 16.38
C LEU A 295 -12.27 3.15 15.63
N THR A 296 -12.48 3.52 14.36
CA THR A 296 -13.48 2.88 13.52
C THR A 296 -13.00 1.51 13.03
N LYS A 297 -13.94 0.68 12.53
CA LYS A 297 -13.59 -0.57 11.87
C LYS A 297 -12.63 -0.33 10.70
N ALA A 298 -12.92 0.62 9.82
CA ALA A 298 -12.05 0.94 8.69
C ALA A 298 -10.65 1.38 9.15
N GLN A 299 -10.53 2.21 10.19
CA GLN A 299 -9.23 2.60 10.74
C GLN A 299 -8.45 1.42 11.30
N ALA A 300 -9.09 0.48 11.99
CA ALA A 300 -8.44 -0.73 12.46
C ALA A 300 -7.88 -1.57 11.30
N PHE A 301 -8.68 -1.77 10.25
CA PHE A 301 -8.23 -2.47 9.04
C PHE A 301 -7.15 -1.71 8.29
N ALA A 302 -7.17 -0.38 8.30
CA ALA A 302 -6.13 0.45 7.70
C ALA A 302 -4.80 0.38 8.46
N PHE A 303 -4.81 0.10 9.77
CA PHE A 303 -3.58 -0.11 10.54
C PHE A 303 -3.06 -1.55 10.38
N LEU A 304 -3.95 -2.54 10.35
CA LEU A 304 -3.57 -3.94 10.18
C LEU A 304 -3.21 -4.30 8.73
N GLY A 305 -3.82 -3.63 7.76
CA GLY A 305 -3.63 -3.84 6.32
C GLY A 305 -2.17 -3.82 5.89
N PRO A 306 -1.47 -2.68 6.03
CA PRO A 306 -0.07 -2.55 5.62
C PRO A 306 0.91 -3.44 6.39
N THR A 307 0.50 -4.05 7.49
CA THR A 307 1.41 -4.77 8.40
C THR A 307 1.22 -6.29 8.35
N ILE A 308 -0.01 -6.77 8.52
CA ILE A 308 -0.33 -8.21 8.58
C ILE A 308 -1.28 -8.67 7.48
N GLN A 309 -1.75 -7.78 6.60
CA GLN A 309 -2.63 -8.09 5.46
C GLN A 309 -3.80 -9.04 5.81
N PRO A 310 -4.76 -8.63 6.68
CA PRO A 310 -5.97 -9.41 6.90
C PRO A 310 -6.81 -9.46 5.63
N ARG A 311 -7.56 -10.56 5.44
CA ARG A 311 -8.52 -10.68 4.34
C ARG A 311 -9.77 -9.86 4.65
N ILE A 312 -10.35 -9.28 3.60
CA ILE A 312 -11.56 -8.46 3.66
C ILE A 312 -12.50 -8.91 2.53
N LYS A 313 -13.11 -10.09 2.66
CA LYS A 313 -14.10 -10.55 1.66
C LYS A 313 -15.51 -10.07 2.02
N GLY A 314 -16.34 -9.94 0.98
CA GLY A 314 -17.79 -9.72 1.14
C GLY A 314 -18.20 -8.40 1.81
N ALA A 315 -17.26 -7.47 2.06
CA ALA A 315 -17.52 -6.23 2.78
C ALA A 315 -17.42 -5.02 1.83
N PHE A 316 -18.37 -4.86 0.92
CA PHE A 316 -18.38 -3.79 -0.09
C PHE A 316 -18.13 -2.40 0.53
N HIS A 317 -18.93 -2.02 1.53
CA HIS A 317 -18.81 -0.71 2.18
C HIS A 317 -17.45 -0.51 2.86
N LEU A 318 -16.90 -1.56 3.47
CA LEU A 318 -15.58 -1.48 4.12
C LEU A 318 -14.47 -1.32 3.07
N ASN A 319 -14.50 -2.09 1.99
CA ASN A 319 -13.52 -1.97 0.91
C ASN A 319 -13.58 -0.58 0.25
N ALA A 320 -14.79 -0.08 -0.03
CA ALA A 320 -14.99 1.25 -0.59
C ALA A 320 -14.48 2.36 0.36
N GLU A 321 -14.76 2.25 1.67
CA GLU A 321 -14.24 3.20 2.68
C GLU A 321 -12.70 3.13 2.77
N LEU A 322 -12.12 1.93 2.74
CA LEU A 322 -10.68 1.74 2.80
C LEU A 322 -9.96 2.38 1.60
N ILE A 323 -10.51 2.22 0.39
CA ILE A 323 -9.99 2.85 -0.83
C ILE A 323 -10.15 4.37 -0.75
N GLY A 324 -11.36 4.83 -0.41
CA GLY A 324 -11.69 6.25 -0.46
C GLY A 324 -11.06 7.10 0.65
N ALA A 325 -10.80 6.53 1.83
CA ALA A 325 -10.42 7.32 3.00
C ALA A 325 -9.18 6.81 3.76
N HIS A 326 -8.66 5.63 3.41
CA HIS A 326 -7.60 4.97 4.19
C HIS A 326 -6.41 4.44 3.36
N ALA A 327 -6.28 4.88 2.11
CA ALA A 327 -5.16 4.56 1.22
C ALA A 327 -4.99 3.07 0.86
N ALA A 328 -6.05 2.27 0.96
CA ALA A 328 -6.06 0.95 0.32
C ALA A 328 -6.06 1.10 -1.20
N LEU A 329 -5.37 0.19 -1.89
CA LEU A 329 -5.44 0.06 -3.33
C LEU A 329 -6.70 -0.71 -3.71
N CYS A 330 -7.30 -0.30 -4.82
CA CYS A 330 -8.41 -0.99 -5.42
C CYS A 330 -7.86 -2.12 -6.30
N ASP A 331 -8.04 -3.37 -5.87
CA ASP A 331 -7.60 -4.54 -6.62
C ASP A 331 -8.58 -4.89 -7.73
N HIS A 332 -9.88 -4.68 -7.50
CA HIS A 332 -10.92 -5.01 -8.48
C HIS A 332 -12.24 -4.31 -8.17
N ILE A 333 -12.93 -3.89 -9.24
CA ILE A 333 -14.33 -3.46 -9.22
C ILE A 333 -15.08 -4.32 -10.25
N SER A 334 -16.16 -4.97 -9.83
CA SER A 334 -17.00 -5.73 -10.76
C SER A 334 -17.67 -4.79 -11.78
N PRO A 335 -18.00 -5.25 -13.00
CA PRO A 335 -18.68 -4.42 -14.00
C PRO A 335 -20.00 -3.80 -13.51
N GLY A 336 -20.70 -4.46 -12.57
CA GLY A 336 -21.91 -3.96 -11.93
C GLY A 336 -21.66 -3.04 -10.73
N CYS A 337 -20.41 -2.85 -10.31
CA CYS A 337 -20.00 -2.09 -9.12
C CYS A 337 -20.67 -2.58 -7.82
N ASP A 338 -21.09 -3.84 -7.78
CA ASP A 338 -21.65 -4.52 -6.60
C ASP A 338 -20.56 -5.21 -5.75
N MET A 339 -19.37 -5.40 -6.32
CA MET A 339 -18.22 -5.98 -5.64
C MET A 339 -16.99 -5.09 -5.83
N VAL A 340 -16.36 -4.73 -4.70
CA VAL A 340 -15.11 -3.97 -4.66
C VAL A 340 -14.15 -4.70 -3.75
N PHE A 341 -12.96 -4.98 -4.26
CA PHE A 341 -11.86 -5.56 -3.50
C PHE A 341 -10.79 -4.51 -3.27
N SER A 342 -10.38 -4.38 -2.02
CA SER A 342 -9.30 -3.51 -1.61
C SER A 342 -8.16 -4.32 -0.98
N ASN A 343 -6.96 -3.79 -1.08
CA ASN A 343 -5.76 -4.42 -0.54
C ASN A 343 -4.73 -3.38 -0.12
N TYR A 344 -3.86 -3.76 0.79
CA TYR A 344 -2.66 -3.01 1.15
C TYR A 344 -1.45 -3.80 0.68
N PRO A 345 -1.00 -3.61 -0.57
CA PRO A 345 0.18 -4.30 -1.08
C PRO A 345 1.43 -3.93 -0.28
N SER A 346 2.46 -4.75 -0.44
CA SER A 346 3.73 -4.65 0.25
C SER A 346 4.32 -3.23 0.16
N GLN A 347 4.36 -2.50 1.27
CA GLN A 347 4.91 -1.16 1.30
C GLN A 347 5.54 -0.83 2.65
N PHE A 348 6.84 -0.56 2.61
CA PHE A 348 7.64 -0.24 3.79
C PHE A 348 7.11 0.98 4.56
N THR A 349 6.80 2.08 3.86
CA THR A 349 6.46 3.36 4.50
C THR A 349 5.19 3.30 5.34
N PHE A 350 4.12 2.67 4.82
CA PHE A 350 2.88 2.52 5.57
C PHE A 350 3.03 1.59 6.76
N ALA A 351 3.74 0.48 6.60
CA ALA A 351 4.06 -0.42 7.71
C ALA A 351 4.84 0.31 8.81
N ALA A 352 5.89 1.05 8.46
CA ALA A 352 6.68 1.86 9.38
C ALA A 352 5.83 2.93 10.09
N ALA A 353 4.90 3.58 9.37
CA ALA A 353 4.01 4.59 9.93
C ALA A 353 3.02 4.01 10.95
N VAL A 354 2.54 2.80 10.72
CA VAL A 354 1.74 2.06 11.71
C VAL A 354 2.59 1.75 12.93
N VAL A 355 3.78 1.19 12.75
CA VAL A 355 4.70 0.87 13.85
C VAL A 355 5.01 2.12 14.70
N TYR A 356 5.31 3.24 14.06
CA TYR A 356 5.56 4.54 14.70
C TYR A 356 4.43 5.00 15.63
N SER A 357 3.18 4.72 15.26
CA SER A 357 2.00 5.30 15.88
C SER A 357 1.19 4.34 16.75
N MET A 358 1.53 3.05 16.74
CA MET A 358 0.79 2.01 17.45
C MET A 358 1.18 1.91 18.93
N SER A 359 0.19 2.08 19.79
CA SER A 359 0.30 1.77 21.22
C SER A 359 -0.29 0.39 21.51
N LYS A 360 -0.03 -0.14 22.71
CA LYS A 360 -0.61 -1.42 23.17
C LYS A 360 -2.15 -1.38 23.16
N GLU A 361 -2.73 -0.26 23.55
CA GLU A 361 -4.18 -0.07 23.59
C GLU A 361 -4.78 -0.08 22.18
N LYS A 362 -4.10 0.56 21.22
CA LYS A 362 -4.53 0.52 19.81
C LYS A 362 -4.43 -0.89 19.24
N TRP A 363 -3.42 -1.67 19.63
CA TRP A 363 -3.27 -3.08 19.19
C TRP A 363 -4.48 -3.90 19.62
N ILE A 364 -4.87 -3.78 20.88
CA ILE A 364 -6.06 -4.44 21.43
C ILE A 364 -7.33 -4.01 20.68
N GLN A 365 -7.51 -2.71 20.43
CA GLN A 365 -8.68 -2.22 19.68
C GLN A 365 -8.71 -2.75 18.24
N CYS A 366 -7.57 -2.84 17.57
CA CYS A 366 -7.48 -3.39 16.22
C CYS A 366 -7.80 -4.88 16.19
N ILE A 367 -7.28 -5.64 17.16
CA ILE A 367 -7.57 -7.07 17.31
C ILE A 367 -9.07 -7.29 17.53
N LYS A 368 -9.69 -6.54 18.45
CA LYS A 368 -11.14 -6.63 18.70
C LYS A 368 -11.98 -6.30 17.46
N ALA A 369 -11.56 -5.31 16.66
CA ALA A 369 -12.23 -4.98 15.41
C ALA A 369 -12.10 -6.09 14.36
N LEU A 370 -10.94 -6.76 14.32
CA LEU A 370 -10.67 -7.93 13.49
C LEU A 370 -11.56 -9.12 13.94
N THR A 371 -11.57 -9.45 15.23
CA THR A 371 -12.43 -10.49 15.85
C THR A 371 -13.90 -10.28 15.48
N LYS A 372 -14.43 -9.06 15.70
CA LYS A 372 -15.82 -8.73 15.34
C LYS A 372 -16.12 -8.91 13.85
N HIS A 373 -15.14 -8.66 12.98
CA HIS A 373 -15.32 -8.92 11.55
C HIS A 373 -15.46 -10.42 11.24
N GLY A 374 -14.66 -11.26 11.90
CA GLY A 374 -14.71 -12.71 11.76
C GLY A 374 -16.02 -13.32 12.25
N GLN A 375 -16.55 -12.84 13.38
CA GLN A 375 -17.86 -13.26 13.90
C GLN A 375 -19.00 -13.08 12.90
N HIS A 376 -18.92 -12.05 12.04
CA HIS A 376 -19.95 -11.78 11.03
C HIS A 376 -19.91 -12.77 9.84
N GLY A 377 -19.02 -13.77 9.82
CA GLY A 377 -18.98 -14.83 8.81
C GLY A 377 -18.62 -14.37 7.39
N LEU A 378 -18.07 -13.16 7.25
CA LEU A 378 -17.75 -12.54 5.96
C LEU A 378 -16.47 -13.13 5.32
N ASP A 379 -15.74 -13.97 6.05
CA ASP A 379 -14.52 -14.65 5.60
C ASP A 379 -14.47 -16.08 6.17
N ASP A 380 -13.74 -16.97 5.49
CA ASP A 380 -13.44 -18.31 6.00
C ASP A 380 -12.29 -18.21 7.02
N TRP A 381 -12.66 -18.15 8.31
CA TRP A 381 -11.75 -17.82 9.42
C TRP A 381 -11.01 -19.01 10.02
N ALA A 382 -10.91 -20.13 9.29
CA ALA A 382 -9.99 -21.23 9.57
C ALA A 382 -8.49 -20.79 9.66
N GLY A 383 -8.18 -19.51 9.49
CA GLY A 383 -6.85 -18.89 9.60
C GLY A 383 -6.68 -17.87 10.72
N ALA A 384 -7.54 -17.82 11.73
CA ALA A 384 -7.45 -16.86 12.83
C ALA A 384 -6.10 -16.88 13.56
N GLY A 385 -5.55 -18.06 13.86
CA GLY A 385 -4.23 -18.14 14.49
C GLY A 385 -3.05 -17.86 13.52
N TYR A 386 -3.26 -17.89 12.20
CA TYR A 386 -2.28 -17.31 11.26
C TYR A 386 -2.23 -15.78 11.36
N LEU A 387 -3.34 -15.13 11.71
CA LEU A 387 -3.36 -13.70 12.01
C LEU A 387 -2.71 -13.43 13.38
N ALA A 388 -3.06 -14.21 14.40
CA ALA A 388 -2.49 -14.06 15.75
C ALA A 388 -0.96 -14.24 15.75
N SER A 389 -0.43 -15.28 15.08
CA SER A 389 1.02 -15.49 14.96
C SER A 389 1.73 -14.32 14.28
N ARG A 390 1.16 -13.75 13.20
CA ARG A 390 1.71 -12.54 12.57
C ARG A 390 1.72 -11.34 13.49
N ILE A 391 0.69 -11.16 14.31
CA ILE A 391 0.62 -10.07 15.30
C ILE A 391 1.72 -10.25 16.35
N ILE A 392 1.90 -11.46 16.88
CA ILE A 392 2.94 -11.80 17.85
C ILE A 392 4.33 -11.53 17.27
N LEU A 393 4.63 -12.06 16.08
CA LEU A 393 5.92 -11.89 15.42
C LEU A 393 6.20 -10.42 15.11
N LEU A 394 5.22 -9.70 14.57
CA LEU A 394 5.36 -8.29 14.27
C LEU A 394 5.64 -7.48 15.54
N HIS A 395 4.91 -7.73 16.63
CA HIS A 395 5.14 -7.02 17.89
C HIS A 395 6.54 -7.32 18.47
N ALA A 396 6.98 -8.60 18.43
CA ALA A 396 8.33 -8.96 18.83
C ALA A 396 9.38 -8.23 17.97
N MET A 397 9.16 -8.14 16.66
CA MET A 397 10.04 -7.38 15.76
C MET A 397 10.06 -5.89 16.10
N GLN A 398 8.91 -5.26 16.38
CA GLN A 398 8.81 -3.85 16.79
C GLN A 398 9.60 -3.56 18.07
N VAL A 399 9.43 -4.40 19.09
CA VAL A 399 10.18 -4.26 20.35
C VAL A 399 11.68 -4.45 20.11
N SER A 400 12.05 -5.37 19.22
CA SER A 400 13.45 -5.64 18.88
C SER A 400 14.09 -4.49 18.10
N MET A 401 13.36 -3.86 17.17
CA MET A 401 13.82 -2.65 16.48
C MET A 401 14.09 -1.51 17.47
N ASN A 402 13.21 -1.29 18.43
CA ASN A 402 13.40 -0.23 19.44
C ASN A 402 14.61 -0.45 20.35
N ARG A 403 15.05 -1.71 20.53
CA ARG A 403 16.26 -2.08 21.29
C ARG A 403 17.51 -2.17 20.42
N SER A 404 17.36 -2.21 19.09
CA SER A 404 18.46 -2.43 18.15
C SER A 404 19.37 -1.20 18.09
N MET A 405 20.68 -1.45 18.15
CA MET A 405 21.74 -0.45 17.97
C MET A 405 22.21 -0.34 16.52
N GLU A 406 21.60 -1.10 15.60
CA GLU A 406 21.97 -1.12 14.19
C GLU A 406 21.61 0.19 13.48
N GLU A 407 22.41 0.54 12.48
CA GLU A 407 22.13 1.67 11.59
C GLU A 407 20.87 1.43 10.75
N GLY A 408 20.09 2.48 10.50
CA GLY A 408 18.88 2.45 9.70
C GLY A 408 17.70 3.18 10.32
N ALA A 409 16.60 3.18 9.59
CA ALA A 409 15.36 3.85 9.97
C ALA A 409 14.82 3.32 11.31
N GLN A 410 14.49 4.20 12.27
CA GLN A 410 14.04 3.75 13.61
C GLN A 410 12.89 2.72 13.56
N TYR A 411 11.96 2.86 12.60
CA TYR A 411 10.78 2.00 12.44
C TYR A 411 10.90 1.05 11.25
N GLY A 412 12.13 0.68 10.93
CA GLY A 412 12.50 -0.30 9.91
C GLY A 412 14.01 -0.40 9.82
N ARG A 413 14.65 -0.67 10.97
CA ARG A 413 16.07 -0.97 11.06
C ARG A 413 16.26 -2.48 11.11
N PRO A 414 17.40 -3.00 10.63
CA PRO A 414 17.72 -4.40 10.81
C PRO A 414 17.89 -4.73 12.30
N VAL A 415 17.70 -6.01 12.61
CA VAL A 415 17.75 -6.55 13.95
C VAL A 415 18.60 -7.82 13.91
N ARG A 416 19.49 -7.98 14.90
CA ARG A 416 20.18 -9.26 15.09
C ARG A 416 19.15 -10.33 15.48
N LEU A 417 19.19 -11.48 14.80
CA LEU A 417 18.25 -12.58 15.03
C LEU A 417 18.18 -12.96 16.52
N VAL A 418 19.33 -13.03 17.19
CA VAL A 418 19.39 -13.34 18.63
C VAL A 418 18.56 -12.36 19.46
N ASN A 419 18.65 -11.05 19.23
CA ASN A 419 17.88 -10.05 19.97
C ASN A 419 16.37 -10.23 19.74
N PHE A 420 15.98 -10.60 18.53
CA PHE A 420 14.59 -10.91 18.21
C PHE A 420 14.10 -12.16 18.96
N LEU A 421 14.91 -13.22 19.02
CA LEU A 421 14.57 -14.43 19.75
C LEU A 421 14.50 -14.20 21.26
N GLU A 422 15.39 -13.37 21.82
CA GLU A 422 15.34 -13.00 23.23
C GLU A 422 14.05 -12.24 23.56
N VAL A 423 13.62 -11.33 22.68
CA VAL A 423 12.34 -10.63 22.82
C VAL A 423 11.17 -11.60 22.68
N LEU A 424 11.18 -12.46 21.66
CA LEU A 424 10.08 -13.38 21.38
C LEU A 424 9.88 -14.39 22.51
N THR A 425 10.97 -14.93 23.07
CA THR A 425 10.96 -16.01 24.08
C THR A 425 11.02 -15.52 25.52
N GLY A 426 11.47 -14.29 25.77
CA GLY A 426 11.78 -13.80 27.11
C GLY A 426 13.09 -14.38 27.70
N LYS A 427 13.84 -15.19 26.95
CA LYS A 427 15.06 -15.89 27.41
C LYS A 427 16.31 -15.27 26.82
N GLU A 428 17.39 -15.19 27.61
CA GLU A 428 18.71 -14.78 27.11
C GLU A 428 19.28 -15.78 26.08
N ALA A 429 20.13 -15.31 25.17
CA ALA A 429 20.75 -16.10 24.10
C ALA A 429 21.34 -17.45 24.56
N LYS A 430 22.01 -17.47 25.71
CA LYS A 430 22.65 -18.67 26.30
C LYS A 430 21.65 -19.74 26.75
N HIS A 431 20.39 -19.34 26.98
CA HIS A 431 19.30 -20.19 27.43
C HIS A 431 18.32 -20.56 26.31
N LEU A 432 18.60 -20.14 25.06
CA LEU A 432 17.84 -20.57 23.89
C LEU A 432 18.18 -22.04 23.58
N ASP A 433 17.22 -22.92 23.86
CA ASP A 433 17.22 -24.28 23.35
C ASP A 433 16.71 -24.27 21.91
N LEU A 434 17.60 -24.54 20.96
CA LEU A 434 17.30 -24.53 19.52
C LEU A 434 17.14 -25.95 18.98
N GLY A 435 16.82 -26.91 19.85
CA GLY A 435 16.65 -28.31 19.47
C GLY A 435 17.98 -28.97 19.12
N SER A 436 17.95 -29.83 18.10
CA SER A 436 19.07 -30.71 17.68
C SER A 436 20.07 -30.08 16.72
N ILE A 437 20.06 -28.74 16.56
CA ILE A 437 21.03 -28.04 15.72
C ILE A 437 22.47 -28.31 16.19
N ASP A 438 23.39 -28.48 15.25
CA ASP A 438 24.80 -28.63 15.53
C ASP A 438 25.39 -27.37 16.21
N PRO A 439 26.32 -27.51 17.18
CA PRO A 439 26.89 -26.37 17.90
C PRO A 439 27.50 -25.28 17.00
N ASP A 440 28.20 -25.65 15.94
CA ASP A 440 28.85 -24.68 15.04
C ASP A 440 27.79 -23.93 14.21
N GLN A 441 26.76 -24.66 13.77
CA GLN A 441 25.60 -24.10 13.07
C GLN A 441 24.78 -23.16 13.97
N LYS A 442 24.64 -23.51 15.25
CA LYS A 442 24.00 -22.68 16.27
C LYS A 442 24.76 -21.38 16.49
N GLU A 443 26.09 -21.46 16.62
CA GLU A 443 26.92 -20.26 16.78
C GLU A 443 26.81 -19.35 15.56
N ASP A 444 26.94 -19.88 14.34
CA ASP A 444 26.84 -19.11 13.10
C ASP A 444 25.48 -18.38 13.00
N LEU A 445 24.38 -19.09 13.28
CA LEU A 445 23.02 -18.53 13.23
C LEU A 445 22.81 -17.39 14.24
N LEU A 446 23.21 -17.59 15.50
CA LEU A 446 22.99 -16.61 16.57
C LEU A 446 23.96 -15.42 16.49
N LYS A 447 25.18 -15.65 16.02
CA LYS A 447 26.22 -14.62 15.94
C LYS A 447 26.04 -13.73 14.73
N HIS A 448 25.80 -14.31 13.55
CA HIS A 448 25.78 -13.61 12.27
C HIS A 448 24.38 -13.38 11.70
N GLY A 449 23.34 -14.01 12.26
CA GLY A 449 21.97 -13.86 11.77
C GLY A 449 21.44 -12.44 11.92
N MET A 450 21.06 -11.83 10.79
CA MET A 450 20.40 -10.55 10.69
C MET A 450 19.03 -10.72 10.04
N ILE A 451 18.03 -10.03 10.57
CA ILE A 451 16.67 -9.99 10.02
C ILE A 451 16.28 -8.56 9.70
N PHE A 452 15.55 -8.39 8.60
CA PHE A 452 15.12 -7.07 8.16
C PHE A 452 13.75 -7.13 7.47
N TRP A 453 12.70 -6.80 8.23
CA TRP A 453 11.33 -6.70 7.73
C TRP A 453 10.46 -5.88 8.68
N ASN A 454 9.39 -5.25 8.18
CA ASN A 454 8.42 -4.53 9.01
C ASN A 454 6.93 -4.85 8.69
N HIS A 455 6.68 -5.73 7.72
CA HIS A 455 5.33 -6.18 7.35
C HIS A 455 5.37 -7.53 6.65
N PHE A 456 4.18 -8.14 6.52
CA PHE A 456 3.95 -9.36 5.77
C PHE A 456 3.35 -9.08 4.39
N SER A 457 3.70 -9.93 3.43
CA SER A 457 3.17 -9.93 2.07
C SER A 457 2.79 -11.33 1.64
N ARG A 458 1.63 -11.49 1.01
CA ARG A 458 1.16 -12.81 0.58
C ARG A 458 1.88 -13.31 -0.67
N ILE A 459 2.31 -14.58 -0.62
CA ILE A 459 2.79 -15.35 -1.76
C ILE A 459 1.94 -16.62 -1.94
N THR A 460 1.90 -17.15 -3.15
CA THR A 460 1.11 -18.35 -3.52
C THR A 460 2.00 -19.49 -4.01
N TYR A 461 3.28 -19.44 -3.68
CA TYR A 461 4.35 -20.33 -4.10
C TYR A 461 5.37 -20.47 -2.96
N SER A 462 6.29 -21.43 -3.08
CA SER A 462 7.44 -21.59 -2.16
C SER A 462 8.61 -20.76 -2.68
N PRO A 463 9.17 -19.84 -1.87
CA PRO A 463 10.18 -18.90 -2.35
C PRO A 463 11.53 -19.58 -2.57
N ARG A 464 12.28 -19.10 -3.56
CA ARG A 464 13.70 -19.44 -3.78
C ARG A 464 14.64 -18.52 -2.99
N PRO A 465 15.93 -18.86 -2.82
CA PRO A 465 16.89 -17.99 -2.14
C PRO A 465 17.03 -16.59 -2.74
N ASP A 466 16.99 -16.46 -4.08
CA ASP A 466 17.02 -15.18 -4.77
C ASP A 466 15.79 -14.32 -4.42
N GLU A 467 14.62 -14.95 -4.29
CA GLU A 467 13.37 -14.29 -3.89
C GLU A 467 13.38 -13.90 -2.41
N LEU A 468 13.97 -14.71 -1.53
CA LEU A 468 14.17 -14.34 -0.12
C LEU A 468 15.07 -13.11 0.04
N LEU A 469 16.12 -12.99 -0.77
CA LEU A 469 16.95 -11.79 -0.81
C LEU A 469 16.14 -10.58 -1.33
N GLN A 470 15.29 -10.77 -2.34
CA GLN A 470 14.37 -9.72 -2.81
C GLN A 470 13.35 -9.30 -1.75
N PHE A 471 12.85 -10.22 -0.94
CA PHE A 471 11.98 -9.90 0.20
C PHE A 471 12.72 -9.02 1.22
N MET A 472 13.99 -9.31 1.46
CA MET A 472 14.84 -8.48 2.32
C MET A 472 15.10 -7.10 1.71
N TYR A 473 15.29 -7.00 0.38
CA TYR A 473 15.34 -5.69 -0.28
C TYR A 473 14.08 -4.88 0.02
N ARG A 474 12.91 -5.50 -0.04
CA ARG A 474 11.65 -4.80 0.24
C ARG A 474 11.40 -4.55 1.74
N GLY A 475 12.13 -5.22 2.62
CA GLY A 475 11.87 -5.22 4.06
C GLY A 475 10.55 -5.94 4.40
N THR A 476 10.26 -7.06 3.73
CA THR A 476 9.00 -7.80 3.90
C THR A 476 9.25 -9.25 4.33
N ALA A 477 8.33 -9.77 5.14
CA ALA A 477 8.17 -11.20 5.41
C ALA A 477 7.05 -11.77 4.52
N ALA A 478 7.06 -13.07 4.25
CA ALA A 478 6.07 -13.73 3.42
C ALA A 478 4.98 -14.41 4.27
N GLN A 479 3.72 -14.19 3.90
CA GLN A 479 2.62 -15.11 4.22
C GLN A 479 2.54 -16.14 3.09
N CYS A 480 2.69 -17.41 3.42
CA CYS A 480 2.71 -18.49 2.45
C CYS A 480 1.33 -19.13 2.27
N ASP A 481 1.16 -19.85 1.16
CA ASP A 481 0.07 -20.80 1.00
C ASP A 481 0.47 -22.12 1.68
N PRO A 482 -0.18 -22.51 2.79
CA PRO A 482 0.27 -23.66 3.57
C PRO A 482 0.28 -24.97 2.77
N ILE A 483 -0.64 -25.10 1.80
CA ILE A 483 -0.74 -26.31 0.97
C ILE A 483 0.47 -26.45 0.05
N LYS A 484 1.00 -25.34 -0.44
CA LYS A 484 2.11 -25.34 -1.40
C LYS A 484 3.48 -25.25 -0.73
N CYS A 485 3.56 -24.50 0.37
CA CYS A 485 4.82 -24.20 1.03
C CYS A 485 5.08 -25.07 2.26
N GLY A 486 4.07 -25.74 2.84
CA GLY A 486 4.22 -26.48 4.10
C GLY A 486 4.53 -25.58 5.33
N LEU A 487 4.65 -24.27 5.12
CA LEU A 487 4.86 -23.23 6.12
C LEU A 487 3.75 -22.19 5.96
N ASP A 488 3.37 -21.55 7.05
CA ASP A 488 2.35 -20.49 7.04
C ASP A 488 2.98 -19.13 6.78
N GLN A 489 4.17 -18.90 7.32
CA GLN A 489 4.93 -17.65 7.16
C GLN A 489 6.43 -17.93 7.03
N ILE A 490 7.14 -17.03 6.38
CA ILE A 490 8.59 -17.07 6.22
C ILE A 490 9.17 -15.67 6.36
N PHE A 491 10.29 -15.49 7.04
CA PHE A 491 11.11 -14.29 6.91
C PHE A 491 12.57 -14.63 6.64
N THR A 492 13.25 -13.76 5.90
CA THR A 492 14.64 -13.94 5.51
C THR A 492 15.58 -13.72 6.70
N ILE A 493 16.56 -14.61 6.84
CA ILE A 493 17.73 -14.42 7.71
C ILE A 493 18.94 -14.24 6.80
N TYR A 494 19.66 -13.14 6.93
CA TYR A 494 20.93 -12.93 6.24
C TYR A 494 22.07 -13.19 7.22
N LEU A 495 22.97 -14.10 6.86
CA LEU A 495 24.14 -14.42 7.68
C LEU A 495 25.25 -13.42 7.36
N LYS A 496 25.25 -12.30 8.10
CA LYS A 496 26.23 -11.22 7.98
C LYS A 496 27.56 -11.64 8.62
N ARG A 497 28.34 -12.38 7.84
CA ARG A 497 29.72 -12.79 8.17
C ARG A 497 30.68 -11.63 7.82
N ASP A 498 31.81 -11.92 7.18
CA ASP A 498 32.89 -10.93 7.01
C ASP A 498 32.67 -9.88 5.91
N SER A 499 31.62 -10.01 5.08
CA SER A 499 31.38 -9.16 3.91
C SER A 499 30.12 -8.30 4.09
N ASP A 500 30.23 -7.01 3.77
CA ASP A 500 29.09 -6.10 3.66
C ASP A 500 28.37 -6.19 2.31
N ASP A 501 28.96 -6.86 1.31
CA ASP A 501 28.31 -7.13 0.03
C ASP A 501 27.16 -8.14 0.20
N LEU A 502 26.00 -7.79 -0.37
CA LEU A 502 24.83 -8.65 -0.38
C LEU A 502 25.01 -9.76 -1.41
N ASP A 503 24.82 -11.00 -0.95
CA ASP A 503 25.03 -12.19 -1.75
C ASP A 503 24.02 -13.26 -1.32
N GLU A 504 23.39 -13.90 -2.30
CA GLU A 504 22.42 -14.98 -2.11
C GLU A 504 23.03 -16.16 -1.33
N LYS A 505 24.35 -16.34 -1.40
CA LYS A 505 25.07 -17.40 -0.68
C LYS A 505 24.97 -17.28 0.85
N ASN A 506 24.66 -16.08 1.36
CA ASN A 506 24.51 -15.79 2.79
C ASN A 506 23.04 -15.83 3.24
N ILE A 507 22.11 -16.18 2.35
CA ILE A 507 20.70 -16.28 2.66
C ILE A 507 20.38 -17.55 3.43
N SER A 508 19.56 -17.38 4.45
CA SER A 508 18.82 -18.38 5.18
C SER A 508 17.40 -17.87 5.46
N TYR A 509 16.61 -18.61 6.24
CA TYR A 509 15.24 -18.24 6.55
C TYR A 509 14.80 -18.73 7.94
N CYS A 510 13.76 -18.08 8.44
CA CYS A 510 12.91 -18.58 9.50
C CYS A 510 11.57 -18.99 8.91
N GLY A 511 11.18 -20.25 9.07
CA GLY A 511 9.86 -20.76 8.70
C GLY A 511 8.95 -20.85 9.93
N ILE A 512 7.67 -20.52 9.78
CA ILE A 512 6.69 -20.56 10.87
C ILE A 512 5.55 -21.49 10.50
N GLN A 513 5.20 -22.35 11.45
CA GLN A 513 3.99 -23.18 11.42
C GLN A 513 3.11 -22.83 12.63
N ALA A 514 1.93 -22.28 12.38
CA ALA A 514 0.95 -21.94 13.40
C ALA A 514 -0.23 -22.92 13.36
N LYS A 515 -0.24 -23.92 14.24
CA LYS A 515 -1.33 -24.91 14.35
C LYS A 515 -2.30 -24.48 15.46
N ASN A 516 -3.61 -24.49 15.19
CA ASN A 516 -4.65 -24.05 16.15
C ASN A 516 -5.74 -25.12 16.38
N ARG A 517 -5.41 -26.42 16.29
CA ARG A 517 -6.38 -27.51 16.49
C ARG A 517 -6.34 -28.03 17.92
N GLU A 518 -7.51 -28.25 18.52
CA GLU A 518 -7.69 -28.85 19.86
C GLU A 518 -7.37 -30.36 19.93
N PHE A 519 -7.13 -31.03 18.80
CA PHE A 519 -6.89 -32.47 18.78
C PHE A 519 -5.42 -32.81 18.96
N ASP A 520 -5.21 -33.88 19.73
CA ASP A 520 -3.95 -34.43 20.23
C ASP A 520 -2.71 -34.18 19.35
N LEU A 521 -1.60 -33.86 20.02
CA LEU A 521 -0.23 -33.98 19.52
C LEU A 521 0.16 -35.44 19.21
N GLU A 522 -0.76 -36.26 18.69
CA GLU A 522 -0.34 -37.23 17.71
C GLU A 522 0.03 -36.42 16.48
N LEU A 523 1.34 -36.18 16.31
CA LEU A 523 1.96 -35.79 15.05
C LEU A 523 1.60 -36.87 14.02
N VAL A 524 0.34 -36.94 13.58
CA VAL A 524 -0.11 -37.81 12.51
C VAL A 524 0.57 -37.29 11.25
N ASP A 525 1.61 -37.98 10.82
CA ASP A 525 2.13 -38.09 9.46
C ASP A 525 2.29 -36.83 8.59
N ASP A 526 2.46 -35.63 9.17
CA ASP A 526 2.97 -34.47 8.40
C ASP A 526 4.50 -34.56 8.27
N ASP A 527 4.95 -35.51 7.46
CA ASP A 527 6.35 -35.80 7.09
C ASP A 527 7.06 -34.67 6.32
N TYR A 528 6.37 -33.56 6.03
CA TYR A 528 6.84 -32.55 5.09
C TYR A 528 7.90 -31.59 5.61
N VAL A 529 8.22 -31.56 6.92
CA VAL A 529 9.14 -30.54 7.50
C VAL A 529 10.35 -31.13 8.23
N LYS A 530 10.54 -32.46 8.22
CA LYS A 530 11.51 -33.10 9.13
C LYS A 530 12.83 -33.55 8.51
N THR A 531 13.06 -33.38 7.20
CA THR A 531 14.35 -33.77 6.59
C THR A 531 14.85 -32.77 5.54
N ASN A 532 16.17 -32.72 5.36
CA ASN A 532 16.89 -31.90 4.35
C ASN A 532 16.31 -32.05 2.93
N THR A 533 15.68 -33.19 2.62
CA THR A 533 15.08 -33.50 1.31
C THR A 533 13.74 -32.80 1.07
N TYR A 534 13.01 -32.43 2.13
CA TYR A 534 11.66 -31.84 2.06
C TYR A 534 11.60 -30.39 2.57
N SER A 535 12.75 -29.75 2.86
CA SER A 535 12.74 -28.33 3.18
C SER A 535 12.05 -27.54 2.05
N PRO A 536 11.03 -26.73 2.38
CA PRO A 536 10.25 -26.01 1.37
C PRO A 536 11.06 -24.93 0.66
N VAL A 537 12.21 -24.54 1.21
CA VAL A 537 13.16 -23.60 0.60
C VAL A 537 14.53 -24.26 0.48
N LYS A 538 14.98 -24.46 -0.77
CA LYS A 538 16.31 -25.02 -1.06
C LYS A 538 17.39 -23.94 -1.01
N LEU A 539 18.14 -23.89 0.09
CA LEU A 539 19.27 -22.96 0.25
C LEU A 539 20.44 -23.33 -0.68
N GLN A 540 21.13 -22.32 -1.21
CA GLN A 540 22.29 -22.52 -2.10
C GLN A 540 23.50 -23.13 -1.35
N ASN A 541 23.68 -22.72 -0.09
CA ASN A 541 24.74 -23.16 0.78
C ASN A 541 24.21 -23.98 1.95
N ASN A 542 25.13 -24.64 2.65
CA ASN A 542 24.86 -25.40 3.86
C ASN A 542 24.61 -24.48 5.08
N ASN A 543 23.85 -23.40 4.90
CA ASN A 543 23.54 -22.40 5.92
C ASN A 543 22.54 -22.96 6.96
N PRO A 544 22.68 -22.58 8.25
CA PRO A 544 21.70 -22.92 9.28
C PRO A 544 20.40 -22.15 9.09
N TYR A 545 19.26 -22.78 9.38
CA TYR A 545 17.93 -22.17 9.26
C TYR A 545 17.08 -22.43 10.51
N LEU A 546 16.01 -21.66 10.69
CA LEU A 546 15.17 -21.69 11.89
C LEU A 546 13.74 -22.09 11.54
N ILE A 547 13.12 -22.93 12.38
CA ILE A 547 11.69 -23.25 12.33
C ILE A 547 11.03 -22.91 13.67
N LEU A 548 9.94 -22.16 13.62
CA LEU A 548 9.10 -21.83 14.77
C LEU A 548 7.78 -22.59 14.67
N HIS A 549 7.46 -23.39 15.70
CA HIS A 549 6.15 -24.00 15.84
C HIS A 549 5.35 -23.23 16.89
N MET A 550 4.20 -22.68 16.49
CA MET A 550 3.32 -21.90 17.34
C MET A 550 1.98 -22.63 17.48
N ASN A 551 1.71 -23.19 18.65
CA ASN A 551 0.44 -23.81 18.99
C ASN A 551 -0.35 -22.87 19.91
N LEU A 552 -1.15 -21.97 19.32
CA LEU A 552 -1.73 -20.86 20.08
C LEU A 552 -3.02 -21.22 20.84
N ASN A 553 -3.65 -22.35 20.52
CA ASN A 553 -4.90 -22.81 21.15
C ASN A 553 -4.71 -23.73 22.36
N ASN A 554 -3.46 -24.01 22.75
CA ASN A 554 -3.19 -24.87 23.89
C ASN A 554 -3.48 -24.10 25.20
N THR A 555 -4.58 -24.45 25.85
CA THR A 555 -5.05 -23.86 27.13
C THR A 555 -4.46 -24.54 28.36
N LYS A 556 -3.54 -25.51 28.19
CA LYS A 556 -2.89 -26.16 29.33
C LYS A 556 -2.02 -25.13 30.05
N ASP A 557 -2.52 -24.69 31.20
CA ASP A 557 -1.95 -23.71 32.14
C ASP A 557 -0.64 -24.18 32.83
N GLY A 558 0.08 -25.12 32.22
CA GLY A 558 1.29 -25.69 32.75
C GLY A 558 2.48 -25.28 31.90
N ARG A 559 3.52 -24.77 32.55
CA ARG A 559 4.90 -25.06 32.14
C ARG A 559 5.06 -26.58 32.13
N ASP A 560 4.55 -27.23 31.11
CA ASP A 560 4.85 -28.62 30.87
C ASP A 560 6.26 -28.58 30.28
N ASP A 561 7.26 -28.94 31.09
CA ASP A 561 8.65 -29.21 30.69
C ASP A 561 8.67 -30.45 29.77
N ARG A 562 7.76 -30.52 28.79
CA ARG A 562 7.84 -31.53 27.74
C ARG A 562 9.09 -31.19 26.95
N PRO A 563 10.05 -32.13 26.82
CA PRO A 563 11.17 -31.92 25.94
C PRO A 563 10.62 -31.54 24.57
N THR A 564 11.27 -30.55 23.94
CA THR A 564 11.16 -30.24 22.51
C THR A 564 10.93 -31.57 21.78
N PRO A 565 9.81 -31.77 21.05
CA PRO A 565 9.45 -33.07 20.51
C PRO A 565 10.62 -33.62 19.73
N THR A 566 11.31 -34.60 20.33
CA THR A 566 12.38 -35.33 19.68
C THR A 566 11.72 -36.22 18.65
N PRO A 567 12.22 -36.28 17.40
CA PRO A 567 11.65 -37.13 16.37
C PRO A 567 11.50 -38.55 16.91
N LYS A 568 10.26 -39.06 16.97
CA LYS A 568 10.06 -40.50 17.16
C LYS A 568 10.55 -41.16 15.87
N ASN A 569 11.65 -41.90 16.01
CA ASN A 569 12.17 -42.93 15.13
C ASN A 569 11.44 -43.10 13.80
N ASP A 570 11.96 -42.44 12.77
CA ASP A 570 12.07 -43.04 11.44
C ASP A 570 13.49 -42.76 10.94
N ASP A 571 14.00 -43.63 10.07
CA ASP A 571 15.40 -43.83 9.61
C ASP A 571 16.15 -42.59 9.02
N SER A 572 15.68 -41.37 9.27
CA SER A 572 16.31 -40.11 8.85
C SER A 572 16.97 -39.40 10.04
N SER A 573 18.30 -39.22 9.99
CA SER A 573 19.00 -38.37 10.95
C SER A 573 18.46 -36.93 10.88
N PRO A 574 18.20 -36.25 12.01
CA PRO A 574 17.72 -34.87 12.02
C PRO A 574 18.69 -33.95 11.25
N ASP A 575 18.16 -32.98 10.49
CA ASP A 575 19.01 -32.00 9.79
C ASP A 575 19.75 -31.16 10.82
N LYS A 576 21.06 -31.38 10.90
CA LYS A 576 21.97 -30.73 11.84
C LYS A 576 22.06 -29.20 11.66
N ARG A 577 21.51 -28.65 10.58
CA ARG A 577 21.45 -27.20 10.34
C ARG A 577 20.18 -26.53 10.86
N GLN A 578 19.17 -27.33 11.21
CA GLN A 578 17.86 -26.83 11.59
C GLN A 578 17.82 -26.50 13.08
N ALA A 579 17.66 -25.22 13.39
CA ALA A 579 17.22 -24.76 14.69
C ALA A 579 15.69 -24.86 14.78
N THR A 580 15.18 -25.25 15.95
CA THR A 580 13.73 -25.32 16.20
C THR A 580 13.37 -24.69 17.53
N LEU A 581 12.29 -23.92 17.57
CA LEU A 581 11.63 -23.43 18.79
C LEU A 581 10.14 -23.78 18.76
N VAL A 582 9.60 -24.11 19.93
CA VAL A 582 8.19 -24.46 20.11
C VAL A 582 7.56 -23.53 21.13
N PHE A 583 6.38 -23.02 20.80
CA PHE A 583 5.56 -22.15 21.66
C PHE A 583 4.19 -22.80 21.84
N ASP A 584 3.87 -23.18 23.06
CA ASP A 584 2.59 -23.79 23.43
C ASP A 584 1.77 -22.81 24.28
N GLY A 585 0.65 -22.34 23.71
CA GLY A 585 -0.24 -21.36 24.32
C GLY A 585 0.30 -19.92 24.29
N LEU A 586 -0.60 -18.95 24.48
CA LEU A 586 -0.24 -17.53 24.54
C LEU A 586 0.54 -17.16 25.81
N HIS A 587 0.44 -17.97 26.87
CA HIS A 587 1.21 -17.79 28.10
C HIS A 587 2.69 -18.17 27.97
N SER A 588 3.10 -18.79 26.85
CA SER A 588 4.53 -19.04 26.57
C SER A 588 5.32 -17.77 26.21
N TYR A 589 4.65 -16.63 26.00
CA TYR A 589 5.27 -15.35 25.68
C TYR A 589 5.24 -14.42 26.91
N ASP A 590 6.32 -14.41 27.69
CA ASP A 590 6.42 -13.66 28.95
C ASP A 590 6.14 -12.14 28.83
N TRP A 591 6.27 -11.58 27.63
CA TRP A 591 6.07 -10.16 27.37
C TRP A 591 4.62 -9.78 27.00
N LEU A 592 3.77 -10.77 26.68
CA LEU A 592 2.34 -10.53 26.44
C LEU A 592 1.67 -10.20 27.77
N ASN A 593 0.95 -9.08 27.83
CA ASN A 593 0.14 -8.73 29.00
C ASN A 593 -1.27 -9.32 28.88
N GLN A 594 -1.95 -9.51 30.03
CA GLN A 594 -3.27 -10.13 30.07
C GLN A 594 -4.27 -9.50 29.07
N PRO A 595 -4.40 -8.16 28.95
CA PRO A 595 -5.36 -7.57 28.01
C PRO A 595 -5.10 -7.90 26.53
N LEU A 596 -3.84 -8.14 26.15
CA LEU A 596 -3.47 -8.55 24.79
C LEU A 596 -3.67 -10.06 24.60
N ILE A 597 -3.38 -10.87 25.63
CA ILE A 597 -3.69 -12.30 25.65
C ILE A 597 -5.20 -12.48 25.44
N ASP A 598 -6.04 -11.84 26.26
CA ASP A 598 -7.51 -11.94 26.17
C ASP A 598 -8.00 -11.58 24.76
N ALA A 599 -7.47 -10.51 24.16
CA ALA A 599 -7.85 -10.10 22.80
C ALA A 599 -7.43 -11.11 21.73
N LEU A 600 -6.25 -11.73 21.88
CA LEU A 600 -5.77 -12.76 20.96
C LEU A 600 -6.53 -14.08 21.14
N GLU A 601 -6.88 -14.47 22.35
CA GLU A 601 -7.72 -15.64 22.62
C GLU A 601 -9.11 -15.47 22.00
N GLU A 602 -9.74 -14.31 22.19
CA GLU A 602 -11.01 -13.97 21.51
C GLU A 602 -10.88 -14.07 19.98
N LEU A 603 -9.75 -13.63 19.42
CA LEU A 603 -9.49 -13.70 17.98
C LEU A 603 -9.33 -15.14 17.49
N ILE A 604 -8.56 -15.97 18.19
CA ILE A 604 -8.25 -17.32 17.73
C ILE A 604 -9.47 -18.23 17.86
N ASN A 605 -10.28 -18.04 18.91
CA ASN A 605 -11.51 -18.78 19.16
C ASN A 605 -12.73 -18.23 18.41
N VAL A 606 -12.53 -17.35 17.42
CA VAL A 606 -13.65 -16.81 16.65
C VAL A 606 -14.25 -17.89 15.74
N GLU A 607 -15.49 -18.27 16.03
CA GLU A 607 -16.32 -19.06 15.13
C GLU A 607 -17.26 -18.14 14.33
N PRO A 608 -17.49 -18.40 13.02
CA PRO A 608 -18.47 -17.66 12.25
C PRO A 608 -19.84 -17.84 12.89
N GLY A 609 -20.45 -16.74 13.34
CA GLY A 609 -21.61 -16.73 14.23
C GLY A 609 -22.94 -17.10 13.57
N PHE A 610 -23.01 -18.19 12.81
CA PHE A 610 -24.30 -18.72 12.34
C PHE A 610 -25.21 -19.09 13.51
N GLU A 611 -24.65 -19.58 14.62
CA GLU A 611 -25.40 -19.86 15.85
C GLU A 611 -25.71 -18.59 16.67
N GLN A 612 -24.86 -17.57 16.63
CA GLN A 612 -25.04 -16.31 17.38
C GLN A 612 -26.05 -15.35 16.73
N LEU A 613 -26.29 -15.46 15.42
CA LEU A 613 -27.38 -14.75 14.73
C LEU A 613 -28.78 -15.22 15.16
N GLN A 614 -28.87 -16.36 15.86
CA GLN A 614 -30.11 -17.00 16.27
C GLN A 614 -30.08 -17.28 17.77
N SER A 615 -30.10 -16.19 18.56
CA SER A 615 -30.11 -16.25 20.02
C SER A 615 -31.43 -16.78 20.60
N ASP A 616 -32.49 -16.86 19.80
CA ASP A 616 -33.79 -17.40 20.19
C ASP A 616 -33.93 -18.90 19.85
N GLU A 617 -34.76 -19.62 20.61
CA GLU A 617 -34.95 -21.08 20.42
C GLU A 617 -35.45 -21.43 19.01
N ILE A 618 -36.25 -20.54 18.41
CA ILE A 618 -36.83 -20.72 17.08
C ILE A 618 -35.71 -20.79 16.05
N GLY A 619 -34.72 -19.91 16.14
CA GLY A 619 -33.63 -19.92 15.19
C GLY A 619 -32.68 -21.10 15.37
N LYS A 620 -32.37 -21.48 16.61
CA LYS A 620 -31.61 -22.72 16.89
C LYS A 620 -32.29 -23.96 16.31
N HIS A 621 -33.61 -24.01 16.37
CA HIS A 621 -34.38 -25.11 15.80
C HIS A 621 -34.35 -25.10 14.27
N TYR A 622 -34.44 -23.93 13.63
CA TYR A 622 -34.37 -23.78 12.18
C TYR A 622 -33.02 -24.21 11.62
N THR A 623 -31.90 -23.81 12.24
CA THR A 623 -30.54 -24.23 11.83
C THR A 623 -30.35 -25.74 11.90
N LYS A 624 -30.83 -26.40 12.98
CA LYS A 624 -30.84 -27.87 13.08
C LYS A 624 -31.70 -28.55 12.02
N LEU A 625 -32.74 -27.88 11.55
CA LEU A 625 -33.64 -28.39 10.50
C LEU A 625 -32.98 -28.37 9.12
N ILE A 626 -32.20 -27.33 8.82
CA ILE A 626 -31.57 -27.13 7.50
C ILE A 626 -30.15 -27.69 7.39
N ASN A 627 -29.44 -27.86 8.52
CA ASN A 627 -28.10 -28.45 8.60
C ASN A 627 -28.08 -29.64 9.58
N PRO A 628 -28.78 -30.75 9.27
CA PRO A 628 -29.01 -31.85 10.22
C PRO A 628 -27.76 -32.67 10.59
N CYS A 629 -26.59 -32.40 9.99
CA CYS A 629 -25.35 -33.15 10.20
C CYS A 629 -24.28 -32.39 10.99
N GLN A 630 -24.55 -31.16 11.45
CA GLN A 630 -23.70 -30.45 12.42
C GLN A 630 -24.41 -30.51 13.77
N GLY A 631 -24.00 -31.47 14.60
CA GLY A 631 -24.51 -31.69 15.95
C GLY A 631 -23.58 -32.57 16.74
#